data_AF-A0A0F7KWB6-F1
#
_entry.id   AF-A0A0F7KWB6-F1
#
_cell.length_a   1.000
_cell.length_b   1.000
_cell.length_c   1.000
_cell.angle_alpha   90.00
_cell.angle_beta   90.00
_cell.angle_gamma   90.00
#
_symmetry.space_group_name_H-M   'P 1'
#
loop_
_entity.id
_entity.type
_entity.pdbx_description
1 polymer ?
#
loop_
_entity_poly.entity_id
_entity_poly.type
_entity_poly.pdbx_seq_one_letter_code
_entity_poly.pdbx_strand_id
1 'polypeptide(L)'
;MKLSTWWTIGGVVMLVGGIFALFNLFAATISAVLLAGWFFLVAGALQLIAAFSDRGLAARIFHILWGILAIYLAITLFANPLAGMLTLTIAVALIMAVSAVIRLFLAVHFRRTSAFWGLILSAVISGALAALILFSLPESAAIFLGIYLGLELLFGGFAFLAMGAAARSNERMAEE
;
A
#
# COMPACT_ATOMS: atom_id res chain seq x y z
N MET A 1 9.41 -3.98 -28.73
CA MET A 1 9.49 -2.72 -27.94
C MET A 1 10.53 -2.91 -26.85
N LYS A 2 11.51 -2.01 -26.74
CA LYS A 2 12.60 -2.13 -25.75
C LYS A 2 12.04 -2.03 -24.33
N LEU A 3 12.65 -2.74 -23.37
CA LEU A 3 12.17 -2.80 -21.98
C LEU A 3 12.16 -1.40 -21.36
N SER A 4 13.17 -0.59 -21.72
CA SER A 4 13.27 0.83 -21.34
C SER A 4 12.03 1.68 -21.70
N THR A 5 11.40 1.40 -22.85
CA THR A 5 10.21 2.14 -23.30
C THR A 5 9.02 1.87 -22.40
N TRP A 6 8.82 0.61 -21.97
CA TRP A 6 7.74 0.23 -21.06
C TRP A 6 7.86 0.90 -19.69
N TRP A 7 9.05 0.87 -19.09
CA TRP A 7 9.32 1.56 -17.82
C TRP A 7 9.02 3.06 -17.91
N THR A 8 9.36 3.68 -19.04
CA THR A 8 9.17 5.13 -19.23
C THR A 8 7.69 5.47 -19.40
N ILE A 9 6.95 4.72 -20.21
CA ILE A 9 5.51 4.91 -20.38
C ILE A 9 4.80 4.73 -19.05
N GLY A 10 5.10 3.65 -18.31
CA GLY A 10 4.55 3.40 -16.98
C GLY A 10 4.83 4.56 -16.03
N GLY A 11 6.07 5.06 -16.01
CA GLY A 11 6.46 6.20 -15.18
C GLY A 11 5.67 7.47 -15.49
N VAL A 12 5.51 7.83 -16.77
CA VAL A 12 4.71 9.00 -17.18
C VAL A 12 3.25 8.84 -16.78
N VAL A 13 2.65 7.67 -17.04
CA VAL A 13 1.24 7.40 -16.68
C VAL A 13 1.03 7.51 -15.17
N MET A 14 1.94 6.97 -14.37
CA MET A 14 1.88 7.06 -12.91
C MET A 14 2.01 8.51 -12.42
N LEU A 15 2.95 9.30 -12.97
CA LEU A 15 3.09 10.70 -12.60
C LEU A 15 1.82 11.51 -12.90
N VAL A 16 1.28 11.34 -14.11
CA VAL A 16 0.04 12.02 -14.52
C VAL A 16 -1.11 11.61 -13.61
N GLY A 17 -1.27 10.31 -13.37
CA GLY A 17 -2.27 9.78 -12.44
C GLY A 17 -2.12 10.32 -11.02
N GLY A 18 -0.90 10.41 -10.51
CA GLY A 18 -0.59 10.97 -9.19
C GLY A 18 -0.94 12.45 -9.08
N ILE A 19 -0.62 13.24 -10.10
CA ILE A 19 -1.02 14.66 -10.18
C ILE A 19 -2.55 14.78 -10.16
N PHE A 20 -3.26 14.01 -10.99
CA PHE A 20 -4.73 14.02 -11.01
C PHE A 20 -5.35 13.57 -9.69
N ALA A 21 -4.75 12.57 -9.03
CA ALA A 21 -5.19 12.09 -7.74
C ALA A 21 -5.11 13.18 -6.66
N LEU A 22 -4.06 14.00 -6.66
CA LEU A 22 -3.92 15.11 -5.71
C LEU A 22 -4.87 16.28 -6.00
N PHE A 23 -5.31 16.48 -7.24
CA PHE A 23 -6.34 17.46 -7.56
C PHE A 23 -7.73 17.07 -7.06
N ASN A 24 -8.05 15.78 -7.02
CA ASN A 24 -9.32 15.27 -6.51
C ASN A 24 -9.09 14.11 -5.55
N LEU A 25 -8.80 14.46 -4.30
CA LEU A 25 -8.49 13.51 -3.23
C LEU A 25 -9.65 12.55 -2.94
N PHE A 26 -10.89 12.99 -3.08
CA PHE A 26 -12.05 12.12 -2.87
C PHE A 26 -12.12 11.01 -3.93
N ALA A 27 -11.99 11.38 -5.21
CA ALA A 27 -11.95 10.41 -6.30
C ALA A 27 -10.75 9.46 -6.14
N ALA A 28 -9.58 9.99 -5.78
CA ALA A 28 -8.38 9.20 -5.53
C ALA A 28 -8.58 8.18 -4.38
N THR A 29 -9.23 8.60 -3.29
CA THR A 29 -9.58 7.71 -2.19
C THR A 29 -10.48 6.58 -2.66
N ILE A 30 -11.55 6.88 -3.41
CA ILE A 30 -12.42 5.83 -3.95
C ILE A 30 -11.63 4.88 -4.86
N SER A 31 -10.77 5.39 -5.73
CA SER A 31 -9.87 4.56 -6.54
C SER A 31 -8.97 3.67 -5.67
N ALA A 32 -8.41 4.19 -4.57
CA ALA A 32 -7.61 3.42 -3.63
C ALA A 32 -8.41 2.29 -2.98
N VAL A 33 -9.66 2.56 -2.57
CA VAL A 33 -10.56 1.53 -2.02
C VAL A 33 -10.85 0.44 -3.06
N LEU A 34 -11.13 0.81 -4.31
CA LEU A 34 -11.39 -0.17 -5.37
C LEU A 34 -10.15 -0.99 -5.71
N LEU A 35 -8.97 -0.36 -5.77
CA LEU A 35 -7.70 -1.06 -5.95
C LEU A 35 -7.45 -2.05 -4.80
N ALA A 36 -7.69 -1.65 -3.56
CA ALA A 36 -7.61 -2.54 -2.41
C ALA A 36 -8.60 -3.71 -2.53
N GLY A 37 -9.83 -3.47 -3.00
CA GLY A 37 -10.81 -4.51 -3.32
C GLY A 37 -10.26 -5.54 -4.32
N TRP A 38 -9.64 -5.07 -5.40
CA TRP A 38 -8.98 -5.96 -6.37
C TRP A 38 -7.82 -6.75 -5.75
N PHE A 39 -6.98 -6.12 -4.92
CA PHE A 39 -5.92 -6.82 -4.22
C PHE A 39 -6.45 -7.91 -3.29
N PHE A 40 -7.50 -7.62 -2.51
CA PHE A 40 -8.15 -8.62 -1.67
C PHE A 40 -8.77 -9.76 -2.48
N LEU A 41 -9.37 -9.46 -3.63
CA LEU A 41 -9.96 -10.48 -4.51
C LEU A 41 -8.89 -11.42 -5.06
N VAL A 42 -7.81 -10.86 -5.61
CA VAL A 42 -6.70 -11.63 -6.17
C VAL A 42 -5.99 -12.42 -5.08
N ALA A 43 -5.67 -11.79 -3.95
CA ALA A 43 -5.04 -12.47 -2.83
C ALA A 43 -5.92 -13.62 -2.29
N GLY A 44 -7.22 -13.37 -2.11
CA GLY A 44 -8.16 -14.39 -1.68
C GLY A 44 -8.28 -15.56 -2.66
N ALA A 45 -8.37 -15.26 -3.96
CA ALA A 45 -8.41 -16.29 -5.01
C ALA A 45 -7.12 -17.13 -5.02
N LEU A 46 -5.95 -16.50 -4.96
CA LEU A 46 -4.66 -17.19 -4.87
C LEU A 46 -4.56 -18.05 -3.61
N GLN A 47 -5.07 -17.56 -2.48
CA GLN A 47 -5.05 -18.30 -1.22
C GLN A 47 -5.97 -19.53 -1.24
N LEU A 48 -7.13 -19.43 -1.89
CA LEU A 48 -7.99 -20.58 -2.15
C LEU A 48 -7.35 -21.60 -3.09
N ILE A 49 -6.64 -21.15 -4.13
CA ILE A 49 -5.88 -22.04 -5.02
C ILE A 49 -4.76 -22.74 -4.23
N ALA A 50 -4.04 -22.00 -3.38
CA ALA A 50 -2.96 -22.55 -2.54
C ALA A 50 -3.46 -23.63 -1.58
N ALA A 51 -4.68 -23.52 -1.07
CA ALA A 51 -5.28 -24.53 -0.18
C ALA A 51 -5.37 -25.93 -0.83
N PHE A 52 -5.40 -26.03 -2.16
CA PHE A 52 -5.38 -27.32 -2.86
C PHE A 52 -3.98 -27.96 -2.94
N SER A 53 -2.92 -27.17 -2.74
CA SER A 53 -1.54 -27.64 -2.73
C SER A 53 -1.06 -28.07 -1.35
N ASP A 54 -1.82 -27.76 -0.29
CA ASP A 54 -1.44 -28.09 1.07
C ASP A 54 -1.65 -29.58 1.41
N ARG A 55 -0.60 -30.20 1.93
CA ARG A 55 -0.62 -31.61 2.39
C ARG A 55 -1.22 -31.78 3.78
N GLY A 56 -1.38 -30.70 4.55
CA GLY A 56 -1.89 -30.72 5.93
C GLY A 56 -3.30 -30.16 6.04
N LEU A 57 -4.19 -30.87 6.75
CA LEU A 57 -5.60 -30.47 6.93
C LEU A 57 -5.74 -29.13 7.67
N ALA A 58 -4.90 -28.88 8.68
CA ALA A 58 -4.90 -27.62 9.42
C ALA A 58 -4.49 -26.41 8.55
N ALA A 59 -3.41 -26.55 7.77
CA ALA A 59 -2.97 -25.52 6.82
C ALA A 59 -4.04 -25.25 5.77
N ARG A 60 -4.62 -26.32 5.19
CA ARG A 60 -5.69 -26.22 4.20
C ARG A 60 -6.92 -25.46 4.71
N ILE A 61 -7.39 -25.75 5.92
CA ILE A 61 -8.53 -25.03 6.53
C ILE A 61 -8.17 -23.55 6.75
N PHE A 62 -6.97 -23.27 7.24
CA PHE A 62 -6.50 -21.91 7.45
C PHE A 62 -6.47 -21.11 6.14
N HIS A 63 -5.92 -21.68 5.07
CA HIS A 63 -5.89 -21.05 3.75
C HIS A 63 -7.30 -20.82 3.18
N ILE A 64 -8.22 -21.78 3.34
CA ILE A 64 -9.62 -21.63 2.89
C ILE A 64 -10.29 -20.49 3.66
N LEU A 65 -10.18 -20.46 4.98
CA LEU A 65 -10.85 -19.47 5.82
C LEU A 65 -10.36 -18.05 5.50
N TRP A 66 -9.05 -17.85 5.41
CA TRP A 66 -8.47 -16.56 5.04
C TRP A 66 -8.79 -16.16 3.60
N GLY A 67 -8.78 -17.12 2.68
CA GLY A 67 -9.15 -16.87 1.28
C GLY A 67 -10.60 -16.40 1.15
N ILE A 68 -11.54 -17.07 1.83
CA ILE A 68 -12.96 -16.66 1.86
C ILE A 68 -13.10 -15.28 2.50
N LEU A 69 -12.42 -15.02 3.62
CA LEU A 69 -12.47 -13.72 4.29
C LEU A 69 -11.97 -12.59 3.38
N ALA A 70 -10.86 -12.81 2.66
CA ALA A 70 -10.32 -11.83 1.72
C ALA A 70 -11.29 -11.55 0.57
N ILE A 71 -11.92 -12.58 -0.02
CA ILE A 71 -12.94 -12.40 -1.07
C ILE A 71 -14.17 -11.66 -0.52
N TYR A 72 -14.61 -11.98 0.69
CA TYR A 72 -15.71 -11.27 1.35
C TYR A 72 -15.39 -9.78 1.54
N LEU A 73 -14.17 -9.46 1.99
CA LEU A 73 -13.72 -8.07 2.09
C LEU A 73 -13.72 -7.39 0.71
N ALA A 74 -13.22 -8.04 -0.33
CA ALA A 74 -13.26 -7.48 -1.68
C ALA A 74 -14.68 -7.15 -2.14
N ILE A 75 -15.63 -8.07 -1.94
CA ILE A 75 -17.04 -7.87 -2.31
C ILE A 75 -17.64 -6.70 -1.52
N THR A 76 -17.37 -6.58 -0.22
CA THR A 76 -17.90 -5.47 0.59
C THR A 76 -17.32 -4.13 0.18
N LEU A 77 -16.03 -4.08 -0.18
CA LEU A 77 -15.37 -2.88 -0.70
C LEU A 77 -15.98 -2.42 -2.04
N PHE A 78 -16.31 -3.36 -2.93
CA PHE A 78 -16.96 -3.03 -4.21
C PHE A 78 -18.43 -2.63 -4.03
N ALA A 79 -19.15 -3.28 -3.11
CA ALA A 79 -20.56 -3.02 -2.87
C ALA A 79 -20.80 -1.65 -2.21
N ASN A 80 -19.95 -1.26 -1.25
CA ASN A 80 -20.04 0.04 -0.61
C ASN A 80 -18.64 0.66 -0.41
N PRO A 81 -18.11 1.33 -1.45
CA PRO A 81 -16.80 1.97 -1.38
C PRO A 81 -16.71 3.03 -0.28
N LEU A 82 -17.83 3.71 0.05
CA LEU A 82 -17.86 4.74 1.08
C LEU A 82 -17.57 4.16 2.47
N ALA A 83 -18.22 3.05 2.82
CA ALA A 83 -17.91 2.31 4.04
C ALA A 83 -16.49 1.70 3.98
N GLY A 84 -16.05 1.28 2.79
CA GLY A 84 -14.69 0.81 2.53
C GLY A 84 -13.62 1.84 2.87
N MET A 85 -13.84 3.12 2.55
CA MET A 85 -12.90 4.22 2.90
C MET A 85 -12.64 4.26 4.41
N LEU A 86 -13.70 4.22 5.22
CA LEU A 86 -13.61 4.26 6.68
C LEU A 86 -12.88 3.03 7.21
N THR A 87 -13.30 1.85 6.75
CA THR A 87 -12.78 0.57 7.23
C THR A 87 -11.29 0.43 6.95
N LEU A 88 -10.87 0.76 5.72
CA LEU A 88 -9.46 0.71 5.33
C LEU A 88 -8.62 1.79 6.03
N THR A 89 -9.15 3.00 6.18
CA THR A 89 -8.43 4.08 6.87
C THR A 89 -8.20 3.74 8.35
N ILE A 90 -9.20 3.19 9.02
CA ILE A 90 -9.06 2.71 10.41
C ILE A 90 -8.02 1.59 10.47
N ALA A 91 -8.08 0.61 9.56
CA ALA A 91 -7.10 -0.46 9.52
C ALA A 91 -5.67 0.08 9.35
N VAL A 92 -5.46 1.04 8.45
CA VAL A 92 -4.16 1.68 8.26
C VAL A 92 -3.71 2.42 9.53
N ALA A 93 -4.60 3.20 10.15
CA ALA A 93 -4.28 3.93 11.37
C ALA A 93 -3.90 2.97 12.54
N LEU A 94 -4.60 1.84 12.66
CA LEU A 94 -4.26 0.81 13.65
C LEU A 94 -2.90 0.17 13.37
N ILE A 95 -2.60 -0.16 12.11
CA ILE A 95 -1.28 -0.68 11.72
C ILE A 95 -0.17 0.34 12.04
N MET A 96 -0.41 1.62 11.79
CA MET A 96 0.52 2.70 12.12
C MET A 96 0.72 2.85 13.64
N ALA A 97 -0.35 2.71 14.43
CA ALA A 97 -0.26 2.75 15.89
C ALA A 97 0.54 1.56 16.44
N VAL A 98 0.24 0.34 15.98
CA VAL A 98 0.99 -0.87 16.36
C VAL A 98 2.46 -0.74 15.95
N SER A 99 2.72 -0.24 14.74
CA SER A 99 4.07 0.00 14.24
C SER A 99 4.84 1.02 15.10
N ALA A 100 4.17 2.06 15.59
CA ALA A 100 4.76 3.05 16.49
C ALA A 100 5.16 2.42 17.83
N VAL A 101 4.27 1.60 18.40
CA VAL A 101 4.53 0.86 19.65
C VAL A 101 5.72 -0.08 19.49
N ILE A 102 5.75 -0.87 18.41
CA ILE A 102 6.87 -1.79 18.12
C ILE A 102 8.18 -1.01 18.00
N ARG A 103 8.21 0.09 17.23
CA ARG A 103 9.42 0.92 17.08
C ARG A 103 9.88 1.53 18.40
N LEU A 104 8.96 1.91 19.28
CA LEU A 104 9.29 2.40 20.62
C LEU A 104 9.93 1.30 21.48
N PHE A 105 9.39 0.08 21.46
CA PHE A 105 10.01 -1.08 22.12
C PHE A 105 11.41 -1.37 21.57
N LEU A 106 11.58 -1.33 20.25
CA LEU A 106 12.88 -1.52 19.61
C LEU A 106 13.87 -0.41 19.96
N ALA A 107 13.43 0.86 20.04
CA ALA A 107 14.27 1.96 20.47
C ALA A 107 14.83 1.73 21.87
N VAL A 108 14.01 1.19 22.78
CA VAL A 108 14.47 0.83 24.14
C VAL A 108 15.52 -0.28 24.12
N HIS A 109 15.40 -1.25 23.22
CA HIS A 109 16.37 -2.33 23.08
C HIS A 109 17.70 -1.87 22.43
N PHE A 110 17.62 -0.99 21.43
CA PHE A 110 18.76 -0.50 20.64
C PHE A 110 19.30 0.87 21.10
N ARG A 111 19.14 1.22 22.38
CA ARG A 111 19.55 2.52 22.96
C ARG A 111 21.00 2.95 22.69
N ARG A 112 21.89 2.00 22.39
CA ARG A 112 23.33 2.26 22.17
C ARG A 112 23.74 2.37 20.70
N THR A 113 22.84 2.21 19.75
CA THR A 113 23.15 2.35 18.32
C THR A 113 22.69 3.71 17.79
N SER A 114 23.30 4.15 16.68
CA SER A 114 22.87 5.37 15.98
C SER A 114 21.39 5.33 15.52
N ALA A 115 20.79 4.14 15.46
CA ALA A 115 19.40 3.95 15.08
C ALA A 115 18.40 4.41 16.16
N PHE A 116 18.84 4.59 17.41
CA PHE A 116 17.96 4.97 18.53
C PHE A 116 17.10 6.20 18.23
N TRP A 117 17.73 7.29 17.82
CA TRP A 117 17.04 8.54 17.52
C TRP A 117 16.10 8.42 16.31
N GLY A 118 16.53 7.67 15.29
CA GLY A 118 15.70 7.39 14.11
C GLY A 118 14.45 6.58 14.45
N LEU A 119 14.57 5.59 15.34
CA LEU A 119 13.45 4.76 15.80
C LEU A 119 12.44 5.57 16.61
N ILE A 120 12.91 6.42 17.53
CA ILE A 120 12.02 7.30 18.32
C ILE A 120 11.29 8.27 17.39
N LEU A 121 12.02 8.98 16.52
CA LEU A 121 11.40 9.95 15.61
C LEU A 121 10.35 9.28 14.71
N SER A 122 10.69 8.12 14.14
CA SER A 122 9.75 7.34 13.32
C SER A 122 8.53 6.86 14.12
N ALA A 123 8.71 6.42 15.37
CA ALA A 123 7.61 6.01 16.24
C ALA A 123 6.68 7.18 16.57
N VAL A 124 7.24 8.35 16.92
CA VAL A 124 6.46 9.55 17.22
C VAL A 124 5.67 10.01 16.01
N ILE A 125 6.29 10.09 14.83
CA ILE A 125 5.60 10.48 13.59
C ILE A 125 4.48 9.49 13.26
N SER A 126 4.77 8.18 13.30
CA SER A 126 3.79 7.13 13.00
C SER A 126 2.62 7.16 13.98
N GLY A 127 2.89 7.33 15.28
CA GLY A 127 1.87 7.40 16.33
C GLY A 127 1.04 8.68 16.24
N ALA A 128 1.66 9.83 15.96
CA ALA A 128 0.97 11.10 15.76
C ALA A 128 0.04 11.05 14.55
N LEU A 129 0.50 10.50 13.41
CA LEU A 129 -0.33 10.32 12.23
C LEU A 129 -1.51 9.37 12.51
N ALA A 130 -1.27 8.24 13.19
CA ALA A 130 -2.35 7.33 13.58
C ALA A 130 -3.41 8.03 14.44
N ALA A 131 -2.97 8.80 15.44
CA ALA A 131 -3.87 9.56 16.32
C ALA A 131 -4.65 10.62 15.53
N LEU A 132 -3.98 11.40 14.68
CA LEU A 132 -4.62 12.40 13.83
C LEU A 132 -5.71 11.77 12.97
N ILE A 133 -5.40 10.66 12.29
CA ILE A 133 -6.37 9.95 11.44
C ILE A 133 -7.59 9.52 12.24
N LEU A 134 -7.39 8.87 13.39
CA LEU A 134 -8.48 8.32 14.19
C LEU A 134 -9.36 9.40 14.82
N PHE A 135 -8.78 10.52 15.26
CA PHE A 135 -9.54 11.60 15.90
C PHE A 135 -10.29 12.50 14.91
N SER A 136 -9.91 12.51 13.63
CA SER A 136 -10.59 13.28 12.59
C SER A 136 -11.49 12.44 11.69
N LEU A 137 -11.92 11.25 12.13
CA LEU A 137 -12.91 10.47 11.40
C LEU A 137 -14.30 11.14 11.48
N PRO A 138 -15.09 11.13 10.39
CA PRO A 138 -14.89 10.41 9.13
C PRO A 138 -14.09 11.17 8.05
N GLU A 139 -13.78 12.45 8.26
CA GLU A 139 -13.20 13.34 7.25
C GLU A 139 -11.82 12.87 6.77
N SER A 140 -10.97 12.37 7.68
CA SER A 140 -9.67 11.79 7.31
C SER A 140 -9.79 10.62 6.36
N ALA A 141 -10.85 9.82 6.43
CA ALA A 141 -11.01 8.67 5.55
C ALA A 141 -11.24 9.05 4.09
N ALA A 142 -11.83 10.21 3.83
CA ALA A 142 -12.04 10.73 2.48
C ALA A 142 -10.76 11.30 1.84
N ILE A 143 -9.78 11.66 2.67
CA ILE A 143 -8.59 12.44 2.26
C ILE A 143 -7.32 11.58 2.30
N PHE A 144 -7.12 10.83 3.39
CA PHE A 144 -5.85 10.18 3.71
C PHE A 144 -5.43 9.16 2.64
N LEU A 145 -6.33 8.27 2.24
CA LEU A 145 -6.05 7.26 1.22
C LEU A 145 -5.78 7.88 -0.16
N GLY A 146 -6.46 8.98 -0.49
CA GLY A 146 -6.24 9.73 -1.73
C GLY A 146 -4.88 10.40 -1.78
N ILE A 147 -4.46 11.04 -0.68
CA ILE A 147 -3.09 11.59 -0.55
C ILE A 147 -2.07 10.45 -0.67
N TYR A 148 -2.28 9.36 0.06
CA TYR A 148 -1.39 8.20 0.03
C TYR A 148 -1.24 7.64 -1.39
N LEU A 149 -2.36 7.38 -2.08
CA LEU A 149 -2.35 6.91 -3.46
C LEU A 149 -1.66 7.89 -4.41
N GLY A 150 -1.97 9.18 -4.30
CA GLY A 150 -1.36 10.21 -5.14
C GLY A 150 0.15 10.28 -4.98
N LEU A 151 0.64 10.28 -3.74
CA LEU A 151 2.07 10.26 -3.45
C LEU A 151 2.74 8.97 -3.91
N GLU A 152 2.11 7.82 -3.70
CA GLU A 152 2.62 6.52 -4.15
C GLU A 152 2.77 6.49 -5.68
N LEU A 153 1.79 7.02 -6.41
CA LEU A 153 1.87 7.13 -7.87
C LEU A 153 2.97 8.11 -8.32
N LEU A 154 3.17 9.22 -7.61
CA LEU A 154 4.25 10.16 -7.94
C LEU A 154 5.63 9.54 -7.72
N PHE A 155 5.88 8.98 -6.53
CA PHE A 155 7.17 8.36 -6.21
C PHE A 155 7.45 7.14 -7.07
N GLY A 156 6.44 6.28 -7.27
CA GLY A 156 6.52 5.15 -8.20
C GLY A 156 6.80 5.60 -9.63
N GLY A 157 6.16 6.69 -10.08
CA GLY A 157 6.40 7.29 -11.39
C GLY A 157 7.84 7.75 -11.58
N PHE A 158 8.40 8.48 -10.62
CA PHE A 158 9.81 8.88 -10.65
C PHE A 158 10.76 7.67 -10.64
N ALA A 159 10.47 6.65 -9.82
CA ALA A 159 11.27 5.42 -9.78
C ALA A 159 11.23 4.67 -11.13
N PHE A 160 10.06 4.58 -11.77
CA PHE A 160 9.91 3.94 -13.08
C PHE A 160 10.64 4.70 -14.19
N LEU A 161 10.60 6.03 -14.17
CA LEU A 161 11.39 6.85 -15.11
C LEU A 161 12.90 6.64 -14.92
N ALA A 162 13.37 6.58 -13.67
CA ALA A 162 14.77 6.30 -13.35
C ALA A 162 15.21 4.91 -13.85
N MET A 163 14.39 3.88 -13.62
CA MET A 163 14.63 2.53 -14.14
C MET A 163 14.61 2.50 -15.67
N GLY A 164 13.69 3.22 -16.30
CA GLY A 164 13.63 3.37 -17.75
C GLY A 164 14.90 4.00 -18.32
N ALA A 165 15.43 5.03 -17.67
CA ALA A 165 16.69 5.67 -18.06
C ALA A 165 17.89 4.73 -17.92
N ALA A 166 17.99 4.01 -16.80
CA ALA A 166 19.05 3.04 -16.55
C ALA A 166 19.02 1.84 -17.52
N ALA A 167 17.83 1.33 -17.84
CA ALA A 167 17.68 0.26 -18.82
C ALA A 167 18.13 0.73 -20.22
N ARG A 168 17.83 1.98 -20.58
CA ARG A 168 18.22 2.60 -21.85
C ARG A 168 19.73 2.73 -21.99
N SER A 169 20.41 3.14 -20.91
CA SER A 169 21.88 3.22 -20.93
C SER A 169 22.51 1.85 -21.07
N ASN A 170 21.99 0.84 -20.37
CA ASN A 170 22.52 -0.52 -20.45
C ASN A 170 22.32 -1.16 -21.84
N GLU A 171 21.18 -0.91 -22.48
CA GLU A 171 20.92 -1.36 -23.86
C GLU A 171 21.89 -0.72 -24.87
N ARG A 172 22.30 0.54 -24.66
CA ARG A 172 23.29 1.21 -25.53
C ARG A 172 24.70 0.63 -25.38
N MET A 173 25.13 0.34 -24.15
CA MET A 173 26.44 -0.26 -23.89
C MET A 173 26.57 -1.69 -24.43
N ALA A 174 25.45 -2.41 -24.60
CA ALA A 174 25.44 -3.75 -25.18
C ALA A 174 25.41 -3.75 -26.73
N GLU A 175 25.12 -2.61 -27.34
CA GLU A 175 25.12 -2.41 -28.80
C GLU A 175 26.47 -1.88 -29.32
N GLU A 176 27.36 -1.40 -28.44
CA GLU A 176 28.75 -0.97 -28.71
C GLU A 176 29.76 -2.13 -28.57
#